data_AF-A0A359E2L1-F1
#
_entry.id   AF-A0A359E2L1-F1
#
_cell.length_a   1.000
_cell.length_b   1.000
_cell.length_c   1.000
_cell.angle_alpha   90.00
_cell.angle_beta   90.00
_cell.angle_gamma   90.00
#
_symmetry.space_group_name_H-M   'P 1'
#
loop_
_entity.id
_entity.type
_entity.pdbx_description
1 polymer ?
#
loop_
_entity_poly.entity_id
_entity_poly.type
_entity_poly.pdbx_seq_one_letter_code
_entity_poly.pdbx_strand_id
1 'polypeptide(L)' 'MSRNSKGKKNYTNIGIALGISIGVALGVVLDNLGLWLGLGIAIGIGVGTALDASNKEKVSKN' A
#
# COMPACT_ATOMS: atom_id res chain seq x y z
N MET A 1 -16.14 -11.89 27.86
CA MET A 1 -16.01 -10.63 27.10
C MET A 1 -15.09 -10.89 25.90
N SER A 2 -15.66 -11.10 24.71
CA SER A 2 -14.91 -11.42 23.48
C SER A 2 -14.32 -10.15 22.87
N ARG A 3 -13.00 -10.10 22.68
CA ARG A 3 -12.33 -9.12 21.82
C ARG A 3 -11.54 -9.86 20.75
N ASN A 4 -12.26 -10.53 19.86
CA ASN A 4 -11.69 -11.05 18.63
C ASN A 4 -11.53 -9.90 17.62
N SER A 5 -10.46 -9.12 17.79
CA SER A 5 -10.00 -8.20 16.75
C SER A 5 -9.33 -9.03 15.66
N LYS A 6 -10.15 -9.56 14.73
CA LYS A 6 -9.67 -9.96 13.41
C LYS A 6 -9.14 -8.68 12.76
N GLY A 7 -7.85 -8.40 12.95
CA GLY A 7 -7.18 -7.25 12.36
C GLY A 7 -7.43 -7.28 10.86
N LYS A 8 -8.30 -6.37 10.39
CA LYS A 8 -8.54 -6.21 8.95
C LYS A 8 -7.22 -5.78 8.35
N LYS A 9 -6.57 -6.70 7.66
CA LYS A 9 -5.32 -6.47 6.95
C LYS A 9 -5.65 -5.50 5.82
N ASN A 10 -5.42 -4.21 6.04
CA ASN A 10 -5.67 -3.18 5.04
C ASN A 10 -4.48 -3.18 4.09
N TYR A 11 -4.65 -3.81 2.93
CA TYR A 11 -3.58 -3.97 1.93
C TYR A 11 -3.17 -2.63 1.33
N THR A 12 -4.08 -1.64 1.37
CA THR A 12 -3.82 -0.25 1.03
C THR A 12 -2.69 0.36 1.87
N ASN A 13 -2.66 0.12 3.19
CA ASN A 13 -1.64 0.67 4.07
C ASN A 13 -0.26 0.08 3.77
N ILE A 14 -0.22 -1.21 3.45
CA ILE A 14 0.98 -1.94 3.05
C ILE A 14 1.49 -1.45 1.69
N GLY A 15 0.58 -1.23 0.73
CA GLY A 15 0.93 -0.67 -0.58
C GLY A 15 1.55 0.72 -0.48
N ILE A 16 0.98 1.60 0.36
CA ILE A 16 1.52 2.94 0.60
C ILE A 16 2.90 2.86 1.28
N ALA A 17 3.07 2.03 2.31
CA ALA A 17 4.36 1.88 3.00
C ALA A 17 5.46 1.37 2.05
N LEU A 18 5.15 0.39 1.21
CA LEU A 18 6.06 -0.12 0.17
C LEU A 18 6.39 0.96 -0.87
N GLY A 19 5.38 1.65 -1.38
CA GLY A 19 5.54 2.71 -2.38
C GLY A 19 6.41 3.87 -1.88
N ILE A 20 6.21 4.30 -0.64
CA ILE A 20 7.04 5.35 -0.01
C ILE A 20 8.46 4.85 0.22
N SER A 21 8.65 3.65 0.77
CA SER A 21 10.00 3.13 1.03
C SER A 21 10.84 3.03 -0.24
N ILE A 22 10.25 2.56 -1.34
CA ILE A 22 10.93 2.43 -2.63
C ILE A 22 11.10 3.80 -3.29
N GLY A 23 10.06 4.64 -3.29
CA GLY A 23 10.09 5.97 -3.90
C GLY A 23 11.09 6.91 -3.23
N VAL A 24 11.22 6.85 -1.90
CA VAL A 24 12.25 7.60 -1.15
C VAL A 24 13.63 7.06 -1.47
N ALA A 25 13.84 5.74 -1.42
CA ALA A 25 15.16 5.15 -1.71
C ALA A 25 15.66 5.51 -3.12
N LEU A 26 14.80 5.39 -4.13
CA LEU A 26 15.12 5.80 -5.51
C LEU A 26 15.26 7.32 -5.64
N GLY A 27 14.40 8.09 -4.99
CA GLY A 27 14.45 9.55 -5.05
C GLY A 27 15.72 10.15 -4.44
N VAL A 28 16.24 9.55 -3.36
CA VAL A 28 17.53 9.93 -2.75
C VAL A 28 18.69 9.59 -3.68
N VAL A 29 18.70 8.39 -4.28
CA VAL A 29 19.80 7.95 -5.16
C VAL A 29 19.83 8.73 -6.48
N LEU A 30 18.66 9.11 -7.01
CA LEU A 30 18.52 9.81 -8.28
C LEU A 30 18.46 11.33 -8.13
N ASP A 31 18.69 11.85 -6.92
CA ASP A 31 18.67 13.29 -6.58
C ASP A 31 17.39 14.00 -7.05
N ASN A 32 16.28 13.25 -7.12
CA ASN A 32 14.99 13.73 -7.63
C ASN A 32 13.84 13.13 -6.83
N LEU A 33 13.78 13.52 -5.55
CA LEU A 33 12.78 13.06 -4.60
C LEU A 33 11.35 13.36 -5.05
N GLY A 34 11.08 14.53 -5.61
CA GLY A 34 9.71 14.92 -5.98
C GLY A 34 9.08 13.97 -7.01
N LEU A 35 9.85 13.60 -8.03
CA LEU A 35 9.39 12.76 -9.13
C LEU A 35 9.22 11.30 -8.68
N TRP A 36 10.23 10.76 -7.98
CA TRP A 36 10.21 9.36 -7.52
C TRP A 36 9.29 9.11 -6.32
N LEU A 37 9.12 10.09 -5.43
CA LEU A 37 8.16 9.99 -4.33
C LEU A 37 6.73 10.04 -4.85
N GLY A 38 6.42 10.96 -5.77
CA GLY A 38 5.11 11.04 -6.41
C GLY A 38 4.76 9.74 -7.16
N LEU A 39 5.74 9.21 -7.91
CA LEU A 39 5.60 7.93 -8.61
C LEU A 39 5.43 6.75 -7.64
N GLY A 40 6.23 6.69 -6.57
CA GLY A 40 6.16 5.64 -5.55
C GLY A 40 4.83 5.63 -4.81
N ILE A 41 4.29 6.82 -4.47
CA ILE A 41 2.97 6.95 -3.85
C ILE A 41 1.86 6.53 -4.83
N ALA A 42 1.91 6.97 -6.10
CA ALA A 42 0.91 6.62 -7.10
C ALA A 42 0.85 5.10 -7.33
N ILE A 43 2.01 4.44 -7.46
CA ILE A 43 2.11 2.99 -7.60
C ILE A 43 1.66 2.29 -6.31
N GLY A 44 2.12 2.75 -5.14
CA GLY A 44 1.79 2.16 -3.86
C GLY A 44 0.30 2.19 -3.53
N ILE A 45 -0.37 3.31 -3.82
CA ILE A 45 -1.83 3.45 -3.70
C ILE A 45 -2.52 2.58 -4.74
N GLY A 46 -2.13 2.62 -6.01
CA GLY A 46 -2.76 1.84 -7.07
C GLY A 46 -2.72 0.33 -6.80
N VAL A 47 -1.55 -0.19 -6.41
CA VAL A 47 -1.37 -1.61 -6.07
C VAL A 47 -2.07 -1.96 -4.76
N GLY A 48 -1.92 -1.13 -3.72
CA GLY A 48 -2.55 -1.35 -2.42
C GLY A 48 -4.07 -1.38 -2.49
N THR A 49 -4.68 -0.46 -3.26
CA THR A 49 -6.13 -0.39 -3.46
C THR A 49 -6.64 -1.54 -4.33
N ALA A 50 -5.91 -1.93 -5.39
CA ALA A 50 -6.27 -3.09 -6.20
C ALA A 50 -6.24 -4.41 -5.41
N LEU A 51 -5.23 -4.60 -4.55
CA LEU A 51 -5.11 -5.75 -3.66
C LEU A 51 -6.21 -5.75 -2.58
N ASP A 52 -6.50 -4.58 -2.00
CA ASP A 52 -7.56 -4.43 -0.99
C ASP A 52 -8.95 -4.74 -1.59
N ALA A 53 -9.23 -4.23 -2.80
CA ALA A 53 -10.44 -4.53 -3.55
C ALA A 53 -10.57 -6.03 -3.85
N SER A 54 -9.49 -6.65 -4.34
CA SER A 54 -9.45 -8.09 -4.66
C SER A 54 -9.66 -8.97 -3.43
N ASN A 55 -9.19 -8.53 -2.26
CA ASN A 55 -9.32 -9.31 -1.03
C ASN A 55 -10.67 -9.10 -0.33
N LYS A 56 -11.29 -7.92 -0.47
CA LYS A 56 -12.66 -7.68 -0.01
C LYS A 56 -13.68 -8.58 -0.71
N GLU A 57 -13.50 -8.84 -2.01
CA GLU A 57 -14.35 -9.77 -2.77
C GLU A 57 -14.26 -11.21 -2.22
N LYS A 58 -13.04 -11.69 -1.93
CA LYS A 58 -12.80 -13.05 -1.42
C LYS A 58 -13.33 -13.25 0.01
N VAL A 59 -13.30 -12.21 0.84
CA VAL A 59 -13.83 -12.26 2.22
C VAL A 59 -15.36 -12.33 2.25
N SER A 60 -16.06 -11.83 1.23
CA SER A 60 -17.53 -11.85 1.19
C SER A 60 -18.12 -13.17 0.68
N LYS A 61 -17.30 -14.12 0.20
CA LYS A 61 -17.75 -15.36 -0.46
C LYS A 61 -17.43 -16.64 0.33
N ASN A 62 -17.04 -16.53 1.60
CA ASN A 62 -16.80 -17.63 2.53
C ASN A 62 -17.57 -17.38 3.84
#